data_AF-A0A3Q3E0N7-F1
#
_entry.id   AF-A0A3Q3E0N7-F1
#
_cell.length_a   1.000
_cell.length_b   1.000
_cell.length_c   1.000
_cell.angle_alpha   90.00
_cell.angle_beta   90.00
_cell.angle_gamma   90.00
#
_symmetry.space_group_name_H-M   'P 1'
#
loop_
_entity.id
_entity.type
_entity.pdbx_description
1 polymer ?
#
loop_
_entity_poly.entity_id
_entity_poly.type
_entity_poly.pdbx_seq_one_letter_code
_entity_poly.pdbx_strand_id
1 'polypeptide(L)'
;MQPPPRKVKESQQVKLVFSEQLSRLQTKQHQDTELLEEIRSFSKQRAAIEKEYGQALQRLAVQYQKRDWQRGNVDAIPSGSVFGVWRSVVDAAAHSAASRLAAAEEYRRLIARASRSLRNAKDVRTKRGLESLQRVQGEVVDALRDLHRIKKSYYQLTQITSVAREKAADAKNRARKSEHGIFHFKAGLQKMTVKLSTRLRECDDRLTEVRNDYLLSLAAVNAHHQNYYKNDLPRIMERCSLQKKSENNILTNSTAGNTLDDFSSWTGMFMTT
;
A
#
# COMPACT_ATOMS: atom_id res chain seq x y z
N MET A 1 -20.21 23.02 34.79
CA MET A 1 -18.86 22.41 34.69
C MET A 1 -18.89 21.34 33.61
N GLN A 2 -18.30 21.62 32.45
CA GLN A 2 -18.18 20.63 31.38
C GLN A 2 -17.13 19.59 31.81
N PRO A 3 -17.39 18.27 31.69
CA PRO A 3 -16.39 17.27 32.07
C PRO A 3 -15.13 17.46 31.21
N PRO A 4 -13.92 17.23 31.77
CA PRO A 4 -12.68 17.39 31.02
C PRO A 4 -12.73 16.56 29.74
N PRO A 5 -12.19 17.06 28.60
CA PRO A 5 -12.13 16.29 27.37
C PRO A 5 -11.50 14.93 27.67
N ARG A 6 -12.22 13.84 27.40
CA ARG A 6 -11.67 12.49 27.60
C ARG A 6 -10.44 12.38 26.71
N LYS A 7 -9.25 12.35 27.31
CA LYS A 7 -8.00 12.08 26.59
C LYS A 7 -8.22 10.79 25.79
N VAL A 8 -8.26 10.89 24.46
CA VAL A 8 -8.39 9.75 23.57
C VAL A 8 -7.27 8.79 23.93
N LYS A 9 -7.59 7.51 24.15
CA LYS A 9 -6.57 6.53 24.50
C LYS A 9 -5.56 6.47 23.35
N GLU A 10 -4.28 6.48 23.64
CA GLU A 10 -3.20 6.50 22.64
C GLU A 10 -3.34 5.31 21.65
N SER A 11 -3.82 4.16 22.15
CA SER A 11 -4.16 2.99 21.34
C SER A 11 -5.28 3.24 20.31
N GLN A 12 -6.28 4.08 20.62
CA GLN A 12 -7.32 4.45 19.66
C GLN A 12 -6.78 5.35 18.55
N GLN A 13 -5.90 6.29 18.89
CA GLN A 13 -5.27 7.15 17.88
C GLN A 13 -4.41 6.34 16.90
N VAL A 14 -3.62 5.38 17.40
CA VAL A 14 -2.84 4.48 16.54
C VAL A 14 -3.74 3.65 15.61
N LYS A 15 -4.84 3.09 16.14
CA LYS A 15 -5.81 2.34 15.32
C LYS A 15 -6.46 3.19 14.24
N LEU A 16 -6.80 4.45 14.54
CA LEU A 16 -7.35 5.39 13.56
C LEU A 16 -6.36 5.66 12.43
N VAL A 17 -5.10 5.97 12.78
CA VAL A 17 -4.04 6.20 11.77
C VAL A 17 -3.83 4.95 10.90
N PHE A 18 -3.81 3.77 11.51
CA PHE A 18 -3.65 2.51 10.77
C PHE A 18 -4.81 2.24 9.81
N SER A 19 -6.04 2.47 10.26
CA SER A 19 -7.23 2.39 9.42
C SER A 19 -7.16 3.38 8.25
N GLU A 20 -6.70 4.60 8.50
CA GLU A 20 -6.57 5.62 7.46
C GLU A 20 -5.50 5.24 6.44
N GLN A 21 -4.35 4.70 6.87
CA GLN A 21 -3.29 4.22 5.98
C GLN A 21 -3.77 3.10 5.07
N LEU A 22 -4.53 2.13 5.61
CA LEU A 22 -5.14 1.06 4.82
C LEU A 22 -6.13 1.61 3.80
N SER A 23 -7.02 2.50 4.24
CA SER A 23 -8.02 3.12 3.36
C SER A 23 -7.36 3.90 2.22
N ARG A 24 -6.34 4.71 2.51
CA ARG A 24 -5.59 5.47 1.48
C ARG A 24 -4.93 4.53 0.46
N LEU A 25 -4.34 3.43 0.91
CA LEU A 25 -3.71 2.45 0.02
C LEU A 25 -4.74 1.74 -0.86
N GLN A 26 -5.90 1.36 -0.30
CA GLN A 26 -7.01 0.76 -1.05
C GLN A 26 -7.60 1.74 -2.07
N THR A 27 -7.83 3.00 -1.71
CA THR A 27 -8.31 4.03 -2.63
C THR A 27 -7.32 4.23 -3.78
N LYS A 28 -6.01 4.32 -3.47
CA LYS A 28 -4.96 4.42 -4.49
C LYS A 28 -4.99 3.21 -5.43
N GLN A 29 -5.14 1.99 -4.90
CA GLN A 29 -5.25 0.77 -5.72
C GLN A 29 -6.46 0.82 -6.65
N HIS A 30 -7.59 1.31 -6.16
CA HIS A 30 -8.81 1.42 -6.93
C HIS A 30 -8.64 2.40 -8.10
N GLN A 31 -8.17 3.62 -7.82
CA GLN A 31 -7.88 4.65 -8.84
C GLN A 31 -6.90 4.13 -9.91
N ASP A 32 -5.84 3.46 -9.46
CA ASP A 32 -4.84 2.83 -10.31
C ASP A 32 -5.41 1.74 -11.23
N THR A 33 -6.49 1.08 -10.80
CA THR A 33 -7.18 0.03 -11.58
C THR A 33 -8.15 0.64 -12.57
N GLU A 34 -8.91 1.66 -12.15
CA GLU A 34 -9.81 2.43 -13.02
C GLU A 34 -9.04 3.04 -14.18
N LEU A 35 -7.91 3.69 -13.92
CA LEU A 35 -7.05 4.26 -14.96
C LEU A 35 -6.56 3.20 -15.96
N LEU A 36 -6.20 1.99 -15.50
CA LEU A 36 -5.79 0.92 -16.40
C LEU A 36 -6.94 0.43 -17.31
N GLU A 37 -8.18 0.42 -16.80
CA GLU A 37 -9.36 0.09 -17.60
C GLU A 37 -9.70 1.22 -18.60
N GLU A 38 -9.53 2.49 -18.21
CA GLU A 38 -9.68 3.63 -19.13
C GLU A 38 -8.66 3.56 -20.27
N ILE A 39 -7.37 3.36 -19.96
CA ILE A 39 -6.30 3.20 -20.95
C ILE A 39 -6.62 2.05 -21.90
N ARG A 40 -7.07 0.91 -21.36
CA ARG A 40 -7.48 -0.25 -22.17
C ARG A 40 -8.66 0.09 -23.08
N SER A 41 -9.68 0.80 -22.57
CA SER A 41 -10.87 1.18 -23.32
C SER A 41 -10.52 2.13 -24.47
N PHE A 42 -9.79 3.21 -24.17
CA PHE A 42 -9.28 4.16 -25.15
C PHE A 42 -8.45 3.45 -26.24
N SER A 43 -7.53 2.58 -25.83
CA SER A 43 -6.64 1.89 -26.78
C SER A 43 -7.43 0.97 -27.72
N LYS A 44 -8.50 0.33 -27.23
CA LYS A 44 -9.40 -0.48 -28.07
C LYS A 44 -10.16 0.37 -29.08
N GLN A 45 -10.71 1.50 -28.64
CA GLN A 45 -11.44 2.41 -29.53
C GLN A 45 -10.52 2.96 -30.62
N ARG A 46 -9.30 3.39 -30.25
CA ARG A 46 -8.30 3.85 -31.20
C ARG A 46 -7.93 2.75 -32.21
N ALA A 47 -7.68 1.52 -31.77
CA ALA A 47 -7.38 0.40 -32.68
C ALA A 47 -8.54 0.08 -33.63
N ALA A 48 -9.79 0.26 -33.20
CA ALA A 48 -10.96 0.13 -34.07
C ALA A 48 -11.01 1.23 -35.14
N ILE A 49 -10.74 2.49 -34.77
CA ILE A 49 -10.67 3.62 -35.71
C ILE A 49 -9.57 3.40 -36.76
N GLU A 50 -8.37 2.98 -36.35
CA GLU A 50 -7.27 2.66 -37.27
C GLU A 50 -7.66 1.55 -38.26
N LYS A 51 -8.36 0.53 -37.76
CA LYS A 51 -8.87 -0.56 -38.60
C LYS A 51 -9.90 -0.05 -39.61
N GLU A 52 -10.86 0.76 -39.18
CA GLU A 52 -11.90 1.33 -40.06
C GLU A 52 -11.28 2.22 -41.13
N TYR A 53 -10.31 3.06 -40.77
CA TYR A 53 -9.56 3.89 -41.69
C TYR A 53 -8.77 3.05 -42.70
N GLY A 54 -8.02 2.05 -42.23
CA GLY A 54 -7.30 1.12 -43.09
C GLY A 54 -8.24 0.38 -44.06
N GLN A 55 -9.42 -0.06 -43.60
CA GLN A 55 -10.41 -0.70 -44.46
C GLN A 55 -11.00 0.26 -45.50
N ALA A 56 -11.33 1.50 -45.12
CA ALA A 56 -11.83 2.51 -46.04
C ALA A 56 -10.80 2.84 -47.12
N LEU A 57 -9.53 3.02 -46.73
CA LEU A 57 -8.43 3.28 -47.66
C LEU A 57 -8.17 2.09 -48.58
N GLN A 58 -8.24 0.85 -48.06
CA GLN A 58 -8.11 -0.36 -48.87
C GLN A 58 -9.21 -0.46 -49.93
N ARG A 59 -10.48 -0.19 -49.55
CA ARG A 59 -11.61 -0.20 -50.49
C ARG A 59 -11.42 0.83 -51.59
N LEU A 60 -11.00 2.04 -51.23
CA LEU A 60 -10.71 3.12 -52.19
C LEU A 60 -9.58 2.69 -53.15
N ALA A 61 -8.47 2.19 -52.65
CA ALA A 61 -7.34 1.77 -53.48
C ALA A 61 -7.75 0.65 -54.46
N VAL A 62 -8.45 -0.39 -53.97
CA VAL A 62 -8.92 -1.52 -54.80
C VAL A 62 -9.89 -1.06 -55.89
N GLN A 63 -10.78 -0.10 -55.60
CA GLN A 63 -11.70 0.46 -56.58
C GLN A 63 -10.95 1.10 -57.75
N TYR A 64 -9.86 1.82 -57.48
CA TYR A 64 -9.08 2.53 -58.50
C TYR A 64 -8.03 1.64 -59.18
N GLN A 65 -7.58 0.55 -58.53
CA GLN A 65 -6.73 -0.48 -59.16
C GLN A 65 -7.47 -1.31 -60.21
N LYS A 66 -8.75 -1.62 -59.97
CA LYS A 66 -9.58 -2.41 -60.90
C LYS A 66 -10.07 -1.62 -62.12
N ARG A 67 -9.92 -0.31 -62.10
CA ARG A 67 -10.40 0.55 -63.19
C ARG A 67 -9.39 0.45 -64.33
N ASP A 68 -9.84 -0.01 -65.50
CA ASP A 68 -9.00 0.01 -66.70
C ASP A 68 -8.87 1.45 -67.20
N TRP A 69 -7.73 2.05 -66.91
CA TRP A 69 -7.37 3.40 -67.36
C TRP A 69 -6.80 3.42 -68.78
N GLN A 70 -6.57 2.25 -69.37
CA GLN A 70 -6.03 2.08 -70.70
C GLN A 70 -7.17 1.89 -71.71
N ARG A 71 -7.73 2.99 -72.20
CA ARG A 71 -8.31 3.01 -73.54
C ARG A 71 -7.23 3.48 -74.52
N GLY A 72 -6.36 2.55 -74.94
CA GLY A 72 -5.36 2.80 -75.99
C GLY A 72 -3.99 2.18 -75.72
N ASN A 73 -3.61 1.24 -76.60
CA ASN A 73 -2.32 0.59 -76.88
C ASN A 73 -1.41 0.20 -75.69
N VAL A 74 -1.08 -1.09 -75.63
CA VAL A 74 -0.51 -1.81 -74.47
C VAL A 74 1.02 -1.83 -74.47
N ASP A 75 1.66 -1.17 -75.43
CA ASP A 75 3.11 -1.25 -75.58
C ASP A 75 3.81 -0.18 -74.74
N ALA A 76 4.28 -0.61 -73.57
CA ALA A 76 5.22 0.06 -72.67
C ALA A 76 4.81 1.48 -72.24
N ILE A 77 3.97 1.59 -71.20
CA ILE A 77 3.85 2.84 -70.44
C ILE A 77 5.24 3.21 -69.91
N PRO A 78 5.88 4.32 -70.34
CA PRO A 78 7.20 4.68 -69.86
C PRO A 78 7.17 4.93 -68.35
N SER A 79 8.18 4.44 -67.63
CA SER A 79 8.41 4.79 -66.23
C SER A 79 8.54 6.31 -66.11
N GLY A 80 7.54 6.96 -65.52
CA GLY A 80 7.44 8.44 -65.44
C GLY A 80 6.25 9.06 -66.19
N SER A 81 5.43 8.28 -66.90
CA SER A 81 4.16 8.82 -67.42
C SER A 81 3.20 9.20 -66.29
N VAL A 82 2.31 10.16 -66.54
CA VAL A 82 1.26 10.58 -65.59
C VAL A 82 0.42 9.39 -65.10
N PHE A 83 0.16 8.41 -65.97
CA PHE A 83 -0.55 7.17 -65.61
C PHE A 83 0.28 6.25 -64.71
N GLY A 84 1.57 6.14 -64.96
CA GLY A 84 2.50 5.40 -64.10
C GLY A 84 2.58 6.01 -62.70
N VAL A 85 2.72 7.35 -62.63
CA VAL A 85 2.73 8.10 -61.36
C VAL A 85 1.40 7.93 -60.62
N TRP A 86 0.26 8.05 -61.31
CA TRP A 86 -1.05 7.82 -60.71
C TRP A 86 -1.20 6.40 -60.16
N ARG A 87 -0.77 5.37 -60.92
CA ARG A 87 -0.77 3.98 -60.45
C ARG A 87 0.07 3.83 -59.18
N SER A 88 1.27 4.40 -59.14
CA SER A 88 2.10 4.40 -57.93
C SER A 88 1.43 5.07 -56.73
N VAL A 89 0.65 6.15 -56.92
CA VAL A 89 -0.13 6.78 -55.83
C VAL A 89 -1.20 5.83 -55.30
N VAL A 90 -1.94 5.14 -56.18
CA VAL A 90 -2.97 4.17 -55.77
C VAL A 90 -2.34 2.96 -55.07
N ASP A 91 -1.20 2.46 -55.56
CA ASP A 91 -0.48 1.35 -54.94
C ASP A 91 0.12 1.75 -53.58
N ALA A 92 0.63 2.98 -53.44
CA ALA A 92 1.07 3.52 -52.15
C ALA A 92 -0.10 3.64 -51.15
N ALA A 93 -1.29 4.02 -51.61
CA ALA A 93 -2.50 4.03 -50.77
C ALA A 93 -2.90 2.61 -50.32
N ALA A 94 -2.82 1.60 -51.20
CA ALA A 94 -3.05 0.20 -50.84
C ALA A 94 -2.02 -0.31 -49.82
N HIS A 95 -0.75 0.01 -50.01
CA HIS A 95 0.31 -0.35 -49.06
C HIS A 95 0.09 0.30 -47.69
N SER A 96 -0.24 1.60 -47.67
CA SER A 96 -0.58 2.36 -46.46
C SER A 96 -1.79 1.76 -45.72
N ALA A 97 -2.81 1.31 -46.45
CA ALA A 97 -3.96 0.61 -45.88
C ALA A 97 -3.56 -0.72 -45.23
N ALA A 98 -2.76 -1.54 -45.92
CA ALA A 98 -2.28 -2.82 -45.41
C ALA A 98 -1.43 -2.65 -44.13
N SER A 99 -0.52 -1.68 -44.11
CA SER A 99 0.32 -1.35 -42.95
C SER A 99 -0.54 -0.98 -41.72
N ARG A 100 -1.55 -0.11 -41.91
CA ARG A 100 -2.47 0.29 -40.84
C ARG A 100 -3.32 -0.85 -40.30
N LEU A 101 -3.80 -1.74 -41.17
CA LEU A 101 -4.56 -2.92 -40.75
C LEU A 101 -3.70 -3.88 -39.93
N ALA A 102 -2.45 -4.08 -40.32
CA ALA A 102 -1.50 -4.89 -39.55
C ALA A 102 -1.21 -4.24 -38.18
N ALA A 103 -1.02 -2.93 -38.13
CA ALA A 103 -0.80 -2.20 -36.89
C ALA A 103 -2.01 -2.28 -35.94
N ALA A 104 -3.24 -2.09 -36.45
CA ALA A 104 -4.47 -2.19 -35.67
C ALA A 104 -4.65 -3.58 -35.02
N GLU A 105 -4.32 -4.64 -35.75
CA GLU A 105 -4.37 -6.01 -35.24
C GLU A 105 -3.30 -6.27 -34.17
N GLU A 106 -2.10 -5.74 -34.38
CA GLU A 106 -1.02 -5.82 -33.40
C GLU A 106 -1.36 -5.04 -32.12
N TYR A 107 -1.91 -3.84 -32.23
CA TYR A 107 -2.41 -3.09 -31.07
C TYR A 107 -3.45 -3.89 -30.29
N ARG A 108 -4.43 -4.49 -30.98
CA ARG A 108 -5.46 -5.32 -30.34
C ARG A 108 -4.83 -6.49 -29.56
N ARG A 109 -3.83 -7.16 -30.12
CA ARG A 109 -3.10 -8.27 -29.49
C ARG A 109 -2.31 -7.80 -28.26
N LEU A 110 -1.58 -6.70 -28.37
CA LEU A 110 -0.78 -6.12 -27.29
C LEU A 110 -1.65 -5.65 -26.13
N ILE A 111 -2.74 -4.92 -26.41
CA ILE A 111 -3.71 -4.46 -25.40
C ILE A 111 -4.28 -5.65 -24.63
N ALA A 112 -4.65 -6.73 -25.34
CA ALA A 112 -5.20 -7.94 -24.71
C ALA A 112 -4.19 -8.66 -23.80
N ARG A 113 -2.90 -8.69 -24.19
CA ARG A 113 -1.83 -9.30 -23.40
C ARG A 113 -1.44 -8.45 -22.19
N ALA A 114 -1.18 -7.16 -22.43
CA ALA A 114 -0.77 -6.20 -21.41
C ALA A 114 -1.84 -6.07 -20.32
N SER A 115 -3.11 -5.92 -20.70
CA SER A 115 -4.18 -5.76 -19.72
C SER A 115 -4.33 -6.96 -18.78
N ARG A 116 -4.24 -8.21 -19.27
CA ARG A 116 -4.37 -9.40 -18.42
C ARG A 116 -3.16 -9.59 -17.50
N SER A 117 -1.95 -9.51 -18.06
CA SER A 117 -0.72 -9.76 -17.32
C SER A 117 -0.46 -8.67 -16.28
N LEU A 118 -0.64 -7.40 -16.66
CA LEU A 118 -0.36 -6.26 -15.79
C LEU A 118 -1.35 -6.17 -14.63
N ARG A 119 -2.64 -6.31 -14.92
CA ARG A 119 -3.71 -6.29 -13.91
C ARG A 119 -3.50 -7.39 -12.87
N ASN A 120 -3.26 -8.63 -13.31
CA ASN A 120 -3.08 -9.75 -12.38
C ASN A 120 -1.82 -9.60 -11.51
N ALA A 121 -0.71 -9.15 -12.09
CA ALA A 121 0.52 -8.91 -11.34
C ALA A 121 0.37 -7.79 -10.30
N LYS A 122 -0.29 -6.68 -10.69
CA LYS A 122 -0.56 -5.53 -9.82
C LYS A 122 -1.52 -5.89 -8.68
N ASP A 123 -2.56 -6.66 -8.97
CA ASP A 123 -3.56 -7.09 -7.99
C ASP A 123 -2.95 -8.01 -6.93
N VAL A 124 -2.22 -9.06 -7.34
CA VAL A 124 -1.53 -9.98 -6.42
C VAL A 124 -0.54 -9.25 -5.52
N ARG A 125 0.24 -8.33 -6.09
CA ARG A 125 1.24 -7.55 -5.35
C ARG A 125 0.59 -6.63 -4.32
N THR A 126 -0.44 -5.89 -4.72
CA THR A 126 -1.11 -4.95 -3.83
C THR A 126 -1.83 -5.69 -2.70
N LYS A 127 -2.46 -6.83 -3.02
CA LYS A 127 -3.05 -7.71 -2.01
C LYS A 127 -2.01 -8.17 -0.97
N ARG A 128 -0.84 -8.67 -1.42
CA ARG A 128 0.26 -9.05 -0.52
C ARG A 128 0.78 -7.87 0.30
N GLY A 129 0.82 -6.68 -0.29
CA GLY A 129 1.20 -5.44 0.37
C GLY A 129 0.23 -5.06 1.49
N LEU A 130 -1.07 -5.11 1.22
CA LEU A 130 -2.13 -4.87 2.21
C LEU A 130 -2.10 -5.91 3.35
N GLU A 131 -1.97 -7.19 3.02
CA GLU A 131 -1.83 -8.27 4.00
C GLU A 131 -0.60 -8.06 4.90
N SER A 132 0.53 -7.68 4.29
CA SER A 132 1.77 -7.37 5.03
C SER A 132 1.59 -6.15 5.94
N LEU A 133 0.92 -5.10 5.47
CA LEU A 133 0.64 -3.88 6.23
C LEU A 133 -0.27 -4.17 7.43
N GLN A 134 -1.35 -4.91 7.21
CA GLN A 134 -2.27 -5.33 8.27
C GLN A 134 -1.57 -6.17 9.32
N ARG A 135 -0.68 -7.09 8.91
CA ARG A 135 0.10 -7.92 9.84
C ARG A 135 0.98 -7.06 10.76
N VAL A 136 1.82 -6.19 10.20
CA VAL A 136 2.74 -5.35 11.02
C VAL A 136 1.98 -4.34 11.88
N GLN A 137 0.86 -3.79 11.39
CA GLN A 137 -0.02 -2.93 12.18
C GLN A 137 -0.68 -3.71 13.33
N GLY A 138 -1.09 -4.96 13.08
CA GLY A 138 -1.62 -5.88 14.09
C GLY A 138 -0.62 -6.14 15.21
N GLU A 139 0.63 -6.42 14.87
CA GLU A 139 1.73 -6.63 15.84
C GLU A 139 1.94 -5.40 16.76
N VAL A 140 1.87 -4.18 16.21
CA VAL A 140 1.95 -2.94 17.01
C VAL A 140 0.72 -2.78 17.92
N VAL A 141 -0.48 -3.09 17.43
CA VAL A 141 -1.72 -3.00 18.22
C VAL A 141 -1.73 -4.03 19.36
N ASP A 142 -1.23 -5.24 19.11
CA ASP A 142 -1.11 -6.29 20.12
C ASP A 142 -0.13 -5.89 21.23
N ALA A 143 1.04 -5.36 20.87
CA ALA A 143 2.00 -4.85 21.84
C ALA A 143 1.41 -3.70 22.70
N LEU A 144 0.63 -2.81 22.09
CA LEU A 144 -0.09 -1.75 22.81
C LEU A 144 -1.16 -2.29 23.77
N ARG A 145 -1.85 -3.38 23.39
CA ARG A 145 -2.85 -4.04 24.24
C ARG A 145 -2.17 -4.64 25.48
N ASP A 146 -1.04 -5.30 25.30
CA ASP A 146 -0.27 -5.89 26.41
C ASP A 146 0.31 -4.82 27.33
N LEU A 147 0.85 -3.73 26.78
CA LEU A 147 1.28 -2.57 27.56
C LEU A 147 0.13 -2.00 28.40
N HIS A 148 -1.08 -1.91 27.84
CA HIS A 148 -2.24 -1.43 28.58
C HIS A 148 -2.61 -2.36 29.75
N ARG A 149 -2.54 -3.69 29.54
CA ARG A 149 -2.78 -4.69 30.59
C ARG A 149 -1.76 -4.53 31.73
N ILE A 150 -0.47 -4.44 31.40
CA ILE A 150 0.62 -4.32 32.38
C ILE A 150 0.52 -2.98 33.13
N LYS A 151 0.26 -1.87 32.42
CA LYS A 151 0.04 -0.55 33.01
C LYS A 151 -1.10 -0.55 34.03
N LYS A 152 -2.21 -1.25 33.73
CA LYS A 152 -3.33 -1.39 34.68
C LYS A 152 -2.91 -2.14 35.95
N SER A 153 -2.20 -3.26 35.79
CA SER A 153 -1.66 -4.05 36.91
C SER A 153 -0.72 -3.21 37.78
N TYR A 154 0.19 -2.46 37.16
CA TYR A 154 1.13 -1.56 37.83
C TYR A 154 0.42 -0.54 38.73
N TYR A 155 -0.61 0.15 38.21
CA TYR A 155 -1.35 1.12 39.02
C TYR A 155 -2.15 0.48 40.15
N GLN A 156 -2.77 -0.68 39.90
CA GLN A 156 -3.49 -1.42 40.95
C GLN A 156 -2.55 -1.82 42.09
N LEU A 157 -1.38 -2.35 41.75
CA LEU A 157 -0.40 -2.79 42.74
C LEU A 157 0.27 -1.62 43.46
N THR A 158 0.45 -0.48 42.78
CA THR A 158 0.91 0.77 43.40
C THR A 158 -0.06 1.20 44.51
N GLN A 159 -1.37 1.15 44.25
CA GLN A 159 -2.40 1.50 45.25
C GLN A 159 -2.39 0.52 46.44
N ILE A 160 -2.34 -0.79 46.17
CA ILE A 160 -2.29 -1.83 47.22
C ILE A 160 -1.05 -1.62 48.11
N THR A 161 0.11 -1.39 47.50
CA THR A 161 1.36 -1.18 48.22
C THR A 161 1.32 0.10 49.05
N SER A 162 0.73 1.18 48.54
CA SER A 162 0.52 2.42 49.31
C SER A 162 -0.30 2.17 50.59
N VAL A 163 -1.41 1.44 50.47
CA VAL A 163 -2.26 1.09 51.64
C VAL A 163 -1.51 0.17 52.61
N ALA A 164 -0.69 -0.76 52.10
CA ALA A 164 0.14 -1.63 52.94
C ALA A 164 1.20 -0.82 53.71
N ARG A 165 1.83 0.18 53.07
CA ARG A 165 2.79 1.10 53.71
C ARG A 165 2.14 1.88 54.85
N GLU A 166 0.96 2.46 54.62
CA GLU A 166 0.20 3.19 55.63
C GLU A 166 -0.12 2.30 56.84
N LYS A 167 -0.67 1.10 56.60
CA LYS A 167 -0.99 0.14 57.68
C LYS A 167 0.24 -0.29 58.48
N ALA A 168 1.38 -0.52 57.81
CA ALA A 168 2.62 -0.90 58.47
C ALA A 168 3.19 0.28 59.30
N ALA A 169 3.12 1.50 58.78
CA ALA A 169 3.53 2.72 59.49
C ALA A 169 2.67 2.95 60.74
N ASP A 170 1.35 2.81 60.62
CA ASP A 170 0.41 2.92 61.74
C ASP A 170 0.68 1.88 62.83
N ALA A 171 0.91 0.61 62.46
CA ALA A 171 1.24 -0.44 63.40
C ALA A 171 2.55 -0.14 64.15
N LYS A 172 3.58 0.34 63.43
CA LYS A 172 4.85 0.75 64.03
C LYS A 172 4.69 1.94 64.97
N ASN A 173 3.87 2.92 64.59
CA ASN A 173 3.57 4.08 65.43
C ASN A 173 2.81 3.69 66.71
N ARG A 174 1.84 2.77 66.61
CA ARG A 174 1.13 2.20 67.78
C ARG A 174 2.09 1.44 68.69
N ALA A 175 2.99 0.63 68.13
CA ALA A 175 3.99 -0.12 68.89
C ALA A 175 4.91 0.81 69.70
N ARG A 176 5.42 1.89 69.08
CA ARG A 176 6.24 2.92 69.75
C ARG A 176 5.50 3.64 70.87
N LYS A 177 4.24 4.04 70.64
CA LYS A 177 3.42 4.71 71.68
C LYS A 177 3.12 3.77 72.86
N SER A 178 2.97 2.48 72.61
CA SER A 178 2.70 1.47 73.65
C SER A 178 3.94 1.00 74.42
N GLU A 179 5.13 1.46 74.04
CA GLU A 179 6.42 0.97 74.56
C GLU A 179 6.62 1.30 76.05
N HIS A 180 5.90 2.32 76.55
CA HIS A 180 5.89 2.80 77.94
C HIS A 180 4.65 2.36 78.76
N GLY A 181 3.76 1.54 78.19
CA GLY A 181 2.53 1.09 78.87
C GLY A 181 2.70 -0.18 79.70
N ILE A 182 1.96 -0.29 80.81
CA ILE A 182 1.94 -1.45 81.72
C ILE A 182 1.42 -2.69 80.95
N PHE A 183 2.26 -3.72 80.85
CA PHE A 183 2.08 -4.99 80.10
C PHE A 183 0.65 -5.55 80.19
N HIS A 184 -0.01 -5.93 79.09
CA HIS A 184 -0.11 -7.32 78.59
C HIS A 184 -0.20 -7.42 77.04
N PHE A 185 -0.16 -6.31 76.30
CA PHE A 185 -0.47 -6.27 74.85
C PHE A 185 0.77 -6.12 73.93
N LYS A 186 1.97 -5.95 74.50
CA LYS A 186 3.23 -5.64 73.79
C LYS A 186 3.66 -6.73 72.80
N ALA A 187 3.62 -7.99 73.21
CA ALA A 187 3.99 -9.13 72.35
C ALA A 187 3.01 -9.29 71.16
N GLY A 188 1.72 -8.98 71.36
CA GLY A 188 0.71 -8.97 70.30
C GLY A 188 0.96 -7.88 69.26
N LEU A 189 1.28 -6.64 69.69
CA LEU A 189 1.64 -5.55 68.78
C LEU A 189 2.92 -5.83 68.01
N GLN A 190 3.94 -6.39 68.65
CA GLN A 190 5.18 -6.77 67.97
C GLN A 190 4.92 -7.82 66.89
N LYS A 191 4.17 -8.89 67.20
CA LYS A 191 3.76 -9.89 66.21
C LYS A 191 2.97 -9.27 65.03
N MET A 192 2.03 -8.36 65.31
CA MET A 192 1.27 -7.65 64.28
C MET A 192 2.17 -6.77 63.40
N THR A 193 3.11 -6.05 64.02
CA THR A 193 4.07 -5.18 63.32
C THR A 193 4.97 -6.00 62.39
N VAL A 194 5.49 -7.13 62.85
CA VAL A 194 6.28 -8.07 62.03
C VAL A 194 5.44 -8.59 60.86
N LYS A 195 4.20 -9.04 61.12
CA LYS A 195 3.30 -9.56 60.08
C LYS A 195 2.99 -8.51 58.99
N LEU A 196 2.70 -7.27 59.38
CA LEU A 196 2.43 -6.19 58.43
C LEU A 196 3.68 -5.75 57.69
N SER A 197 4.86 -5.78 58.33
CA SER A 197 6.14 -5.48 57.68
C SER A 197 6.52 -6.55 56.65
N THR A 198 6.29 -7.84 56.95
CA THR A 198 6.49 -8.93 55.98
C THR A 198 5.56 -8.78 54.78
N ARG A 199 4.28 -8.50 55.00
CA ARG A 199 3.32 -8.24 53.92
C ARG A 199 3.68 -7.02 53.08
N LEU A 200 4.19 -5.96 53.71
CA LEU A 200 4.67 -4.78 53.01
C LEU A 200 5.82 -5.14 52.07
N ARG A 201 6.83 -5.87 52.57
CA ARG A 201 7.95 -6.34 51.75
C ARG A 201 7.48 -7.16 50.55
N GLU A 202 6.57 -8.12 50.75
CA GLU A 202 5.98 -8.90 49.64
C GLU A 202 5.27 -8.01 48.61
N CYS A 203 4.58 -6.94 49.05
CA CYS A 203 3.95 -5.99 48.14
C CYS A 203 4.98 -5.15 47.37
N ASP A 204 6.03 -4.68 48.05
CA ASP A 204 7.13 -3.91 47.45
C ASP A 204 7.91 -4.74 46.40
N ASP A 205 8.16 -6.02 46.68
CA ASP A 205 8.82 -6.95 45.75
C ASP A 205 7.98 -7.12 44.48
N ARG A 206 6.68 -7.42 44.62
CA ARG A 206 5.76 -7.55 43.48
C ARG A 206 5.60 -6.23 42.72
N LEU A 207 5.57 -5.09 43.43
CA LEU A 207 5.48 -3.77 42.78
C LEU A 207 6.71 -3.50 41.93
N THR A 208 7.88 -3.90 42.40
CA THR A 208 9.14 -3.79 41.66
C THR A 208 9.12 -4.65 40.40
N GLU A 209 8.65 -5.90 40.50
CA GLU A 209 8.48 -6.81 39.36
C GLU A 209 7.56 -6.21 38.28
N VAL A 210 6.34 -5.82 38.65
CA VAL A 210 5.37 -5.26 37.69
C VAL A 210 5.83 -3.90 37.13
N ARG A 211 6.59 -3.12 37.91
CA ARG A 211 7.21 -1.87 37.41
C ARG A 211 8.24 -2.18 36.33
N ASN A 212 9.09 -3.18 36.53
CA ASN A 212 10.09 -3.58 35.55
C ASN A 212 9.42 -4.08 34.27
N ASP A 213 8.40 -4.94 34.38
CA ASP A 213 7.60 -5.39 33.24
C ASP A 213 6.96 -4.23 32.48
N TYR A 214 6.43 -3.23 33.20
CA TYR A 214 5.85 -2.05 32.59
C TYR A 214 6.89 -1.26 31.78
N LEU A 215 8.08 -1.03 32.35
CA LEU A 215 9.16 -0.30 31.68
C LEU A 215 9.70 -1.05 30.46
N LEU A 216 9.89 -2.37 30.57
CA LEU A 216 10.32 -3.22 29.45
C LEU A 216 9.28 -3.24 28.34
N SER A 217 7.99 -3.41 28.68
CA SER A 217 6.90 -3.39 27.70
C SER A 217 6.76 -2.02 27.03
N LEU A 218 6.96 -0.93 27.77
CA LEU A 218 6.95 0.42 27.21
C LEU A 218 8.11 0.63 26.21
N ALA A 219 9.31 0.16 26.56
CA ALA A 219 10.47 0.20 25.65
C ALA A 219 10.22 -0.64 24.39
N ALA A 220 9.67 -1.84 24.54
CA ALA A 220 9.33 -2.72 23.41
C ALA A 220 8.30 -2.09 22.47
N VAL A 221 7.23 -1.50 22.99
CA VAL A 221 6.22 -0.78 22.18
C VAL A 221 6.85 0.39 21.44
N ASN A 222 7.71 1.18 22.09
CA ASN A 222 8.40 2.30 21.45
C ASN A 222 9.32 1.80 20.31
N ALA A 223 10.05 0.71 20.52
CA ALA A 223 10.89 0.10 19.49
C ALA A 223 10.06 -0.43 18.31
N HIS A 224 8.95 -1.14 18.56
CA HIS A 224 8.01 -1.60 17.53
C HIS A 224 7.45 -0.43 16.71
N HIS A 225 7.03 0.63 17.40
CA HIS A 225 6.47 1.82 16.76
C HIS A 225 7.49 2.53 15.87
N GLN A 226 8.75 2.64 16.31
CA GLN A 226 9.83 3.18 15.51
C GLN A 226 10.18 2.28 14.32
N ASN A 227 10.24 0.96 14.51
CA ASN A 227 10.50 0.01 13.44
C ASN A 227 9.43 0.06 12.36
N TYR A 228 8.16 0.17 12.77
CA TYR A 228 7.03 0.29 11.87
C TYR A 228 7.20 1.48 10.89
N TYR A 229 7.52 2.67 11.42
CA TYR A 229 7.64 3.87 10.58
C TYR A 229 8.96 3.96 9.81
N LYS A 230 10.07 3.49 10.39
CA LYS A 230 11.40 3.61 9.76
C LYS A 230 11.67 2.50 8.74
N ASN A 231 11.11 1.31 8.96
CA ASN A 231 11.45 0.12 8.20
C ASN A 231 10.24 -0.53 7.52
N ASP A 232 9.22 -0.93 8.28
CA ASP A 232 8.16 -1.78 7.74
C ASP A 232 7.30 -1.05 6.72
N LEU A 233 6.78 0.13 7.08
CA LEU A 233 5.93 0.92 6.21
C LEU A 233 6.65 1.33 4.91
N PRO A 234 7.86 1.92 4.93
CA PRO A 234 8.61 2.23 3.71
C PRO A 234 8.85 1.00 2.82
N ARG A 235 9.29 -0.13 3.40
CA ARG A 235 9.55 -1.37 2.63
C ARG A 235 8.30 -1.96 2.02
N ILE A 236 7.15 -1.85 2.69
CA ILE A 236 5.86 -2.29 2.14
C ILE A 236 5.43 -1.36 1.00
N MET A 237 5.52 -0.04 1.20
CA MET A 237 5.17 0.94 0.18
C MET A 237 6.07 0.83 -1.06
N GLU A 238 7.35 0.57 -0.87
CA GLU A 238 8.30 0.30 -1.96
C GLU A 238 7.86 -0.95 -2.74
N ARG A 239 7.59 -2.07 -2.06
CA ARG A 239 7.10 -3.29 -2.73
C ARG A 239 5.79 -3.08 -3.48
N CYS A 240 4.89 -2.25 -2.97
CA CYS A 240 3.67 -1.84 -3.68
C CYS A 240 3.94 -0.94 -4.89
N SER A 241 5.05 -0.20 -4.95
CA SER A 241 5.36 0.81 -5.97
C SER A 241 6.45 0.43 -6.99
N LEU A 242 7.23 -0.63 -6.75
CA LEU A 242 8.35 -1.12 -7.59
C LEU A 242 7.93 -1.67 -8.98
N GLN A 243 6.95 -1.09 -9.66
CA GLN A 243 6.64 -1.42 -11.06
C GLN A 243 6.66 -0.23 -12.03
N LYS A 244 6.80 1.02 -11.59
CA LYS A 244 7.08 2.15 -12.52
C LYS A 244 8.23 1.81 -13.49
N LYS A 245 9.27 1.08 -13.04
CA LYS A 245 10.41 0.69 -13.88
C LYS A 245 10.17 -0.51 -14.83
N SER A 246 9.34 -1.48 -14.48
CA SER A 246 9.11 -2.68 -15.32
C SER A 246 7.88 -2.57 -16.22
N GLU A 247 6.91 -1.74 -15.87
CA GLU A 247 5.87 -1.28 -16.79
C GLU A 247 6.48 -0.48 -17.94
N ASN A 248 7.47 0.38 -17.65
CA ASN A 248 8.24 1.08 -18.68
C ASN A 248 8.95 0.12 -19.64
N ASN A 249 9.62 -0.91 -19.15
CA ASN A 249 10.38 -1.85 -20.00
C ASN A 249 9.51 -2.78 -20.86
N ILE A 250 8.29 -3.12 -20.45
CA ILE A 250 7.40 -3.96 -21.27
C ILE A 250 6.75 -3.11 -22.38
N LEU A 251 6.49 -1.82 -22.11
CA LEU A 251 5.88 -0.89 -23.06
C LEU A 251 6.90 -0.35 -24.08
N THR A 252 8.17 -0.14 -23.69
CA THR A 252 9.24 0.29 -24.60
C THR A 252 9.76 -0.84 -25.51
N ASN A 253 9.80 -2.08 -25.04
CA ASN A 253 10.21 -3.22 -25.88
C ASN A 253 9.14 -3.63 -26.91
N SER A 254 7.89 -3.23 -26.71
CA SER A 254 6.84 -3.39 -27.72
C SER A 254 6.95 -2.36 -28.86
N THR A 255 7.80 -1.34 -28.72
CA THR A 255 8.01 -0.24 -29.67
C THR A 255 9.12 -0.55 -30.70
N ALA A 256 9.88 -1.62 -30.53
CA ALA A 256 11.00 -1.97 -31.40
C ALA A 256 10.59 -2.71 -32.70
N GLY A 257 9.30 -2.92 -32.95
CA GLY A 257 8.78 -3.50 -34.19
C GLY A 257 8.46 -2.41 -35.21
N ASN A 258 9.43 -2.09 -36.07
CA ASN A 258 9.39 -1.24 -37.26
C ASN A 258 8.00 -0.79 -37.79
N THR A 259 7.49 0.31 -37.25
CA THR A 259 6.66 1.35 -37.91
C THR A 259 6.83 2.62 -37.07
N LEU A 260 7.96 3.31 -37.29
CA LEU A 260 8.76 3.89 -36.20
C LEU A 260 8.46 5.34 -35.77
N ASP A 261 7.53 6.08 -36.36
CA ASP A 261 7.43 7.52 -36.04
C ASP A 261 6.23 7.92 -35.16
N ASP A 262 5.10 7.21 -35.18
CA ASP A 262 3.92 7.63 -34.39
C ASP A 262 3.82 6.99 -33.00
N PHE A 263 4.35 5.78 -32.80
CA PHE A 263 4.19 5.06 -31.53
C PHE A 263 5.24 5.44 -30.48
N SER A 264 6.45 5.77 -30.92
CA SER A 264 7.58 6.24 -30.09
C SER A 264 7.26 7.57 -29.38
N SER A 265 6.46 8.43 -30.03
CA SER A 265 6.01 9.72 -29.49
C SER A 265 4.93 9.55 -28.40
N TRP A 266 4.03 8.58 -28.57
CA TRP A 266 2.84 8.44 -27.73
C TRP A 266 3.13 7.86 -26.34
N THR A 267 4.08 6.93 -26.22
CA THR A 267 4.43 6.32 -24.92
C THR A 267 5.36 7.18 -24.07
N GLY A 268 6.20 8.03 -24.70
CA GLY A 268 7.06 8.98 -24.00
C GLY A 268 6.30 10.13 -23.32
N MET A 269 5.15 10.52 -23.86
CA MET A 269 4.38 11.67 -23.39
C MET A 269 3.58 11.42 -22.10
N PHE A 270 3.28 10.15 -21.77
CA PHE A 270 2.56 9.77 -20.53
C PHE A 270 3.48 9.43 -19.35
N MET A 271 4.81 9.51 -19.52
CA MET A 271 5.80 9.10 -18.50
C MET A 271 6.40 10.23 -17.65
N THR A 272 5.89 11.46 -17.72
CA THR A 272 6.45 12.64 -17.00
C THR A 272 5.53 13.28 -15.95
N THR A 273 4.54 12.55 -15.43
CA THR A 273 3.74 12.94 -14.24
C THR A 273 3.59 11.75 -13.29
#